data_AF-A0A233RHW4-F1
#
_entry.id   AF-A0A233RHW4-F1
#
_cell.length_a   1.000
_cell.length_b   1.000
_cell.length_c   1.000
_cell.angle_alpha   90.00
_cell.angle_beta   90.00
_cell.angle_gamma   90.00
#
_symmetry.space_group_name_H-M   'P 1'
#
loop_
_entity.id
_entity.type
_entity.pdbx_description
1 polymer ?
#
loop_
_entity_poly.entity_id
_entity_poly.type
_entity_poly.pdbx_seq_one_letter_code
_entity_poly.pdbx_strand_id
1 'polypeptide(L)'
;MEHASDQAGALAALNAAQFAGRVDEVPFELVNGDIRLTVTLAQCRENPQAAGPDSTRVPFSLLFRADDLPEHPFQQVQSLLVTLNDASDTLADGIMLTRVLRPVGMGPGVYFQAVFN
;
A
#
# COMPACT_ATOMS: atom_id res chain seq x y z
N MET A 1 0.92 -5.94 -27.67
CA MET A 1 2.05 -5.67 -26.76
C MET A 1 1.94 -4.19 -26.40
N GLU A 2 0.88 -3.83 -25.67
CA GLU A 2 0.48 -2.45 -25.36
C GLU A 2 -0.24 -2.48 -24.00
N HIS A 3 0.50 -2.50 -22.89
CA HIS A 3 -0.10 -2.34 -21.55
C HIS A 3 0.81 -1.61 -20.54
N ALA A 4 2.05 -1.27 -20.90
CA ALA A 4 2.97 -0.63 -19.96
C ALA A 4 2.77 0.89 -19.83
N SER A 5 2.12 1.56 -20.79
CA SER A 5 2.03 3.03 -20.84
C SER A 5 0.97 3.61 -19.89
N ASP A 6 -0.12 2.90 -19.61
CA ASP A 6 -1.19 3.40 -18.73
C ASP A 6 -0.92 3.11 -17.24
N GLN A 7 -0.14 2.07 -16.93
CA GLN A 7 0.10 1.65 -15.54
C GLN A 7 1.06 2.59 -14.77
N ALA A 8 2.07 3.13 -15.44
CA ALA A 8 2.95 4.14 -14.84
C ALA A 8 2.18 5.42 -14.47
N GLY A 9 1.14 5.75 -15.23
CA GLY A 9 0.24 6.87 -14.96
C GLY A 9 -0.55 6.70 -13.65
N ALA A 10 -1.01 5.47 -13.35
CA ALA A 10 -1.76 5.18 -12.12
C ALA A 10 -0.90 5.39 -10.86
N LEU A 11 0.34 4.86 -10.84
CA LEU A 11 1.27 5.05 -9.72
C LEU A 11 1.73 6.52 -9.58
N ALA A 12 1.94 7.20 -10.70
CA ALA A 12 2.30 8.62 -10.72
C ALA A 12 1.16 9.54 -10.25
N ALA A 13 -0.11 9.14 -10.44
CA ALA A 13 -1.27 9.88 -9.99
C ALA A 13 -1.59 9.68 -8.49
N LEU A 14 -1.04 8.64 -7.86
CA LEU A 14 -1.33 8.33 -6.46
C LEU A 14 -0.93 9.48 -5.51
N ASN A 15 -1.76 9.77 -4.53
CA ASN A 15 -1.44 10.73 -3.48
C ASN A 15 -2.17 10.38 -2.17
N ALA A 16 -1.70 10.95 -1.07
CA ALA A 16 -2.24 10.67 0.26
C ALA A 16 -3.72 11.05 0.41
N ALA A 17 -4.21 12.05 -0.34
CA ALA A 17 -5.60 12.50 -0.24
C ALA A 17 -6.60 11.42 -0.69
N GLN A 18 -6.22 10.51 -1.60
CA GLN A 18 -7.05 9.37 -2.00
C GLN A 18 -7.27 8.35 -0.87
N PHE A 19 -6.43 8.39 0.16
CA PHE A 19 -6.46 7.49 1.32
C PHE A 19 -6.86 8.22 2.61
N ALA A 20 -6.91 9.55 2.59
CA ALA A 20 -7.36 10.37 3.70
C ALA A 20 -8.82 10.04 4.05
N GLY A 21 -9.09 9.75 5.32
CA GLY A 21 -10.43 9.31 5.76
C GLY A 21 -10.78 7.86 5.47
N ARG A 22 -9.84 7.04 4.96
CA ARG A 22 -10.06 5.59 4.73
C ARG A 22 -9.34 4.71 5.76
N VAL A 23 -8.67 5.34 6.73
CA VAL A 23 -7.93 4.64 7.80
C VAL A 23 -8.92 3.91 8.70
N ASP A 24 -8.73 2.61 8.85
CA ASP A 24 -9.61 1.70 9.61
C ASP A 24 -11.08 1.65 9.15
N GLU A 25 -11.45 2.28 8.04
CA GLU A 25 -12.84 2.35 7.57
C GLU A 25 -13.19 1.30 6.53
N VAL A 26 -12.30 1.03 5.57
CA VAL A 26 -12.58 0.16 4.42
C VAL A 26 -11.47 -0.86 4.17
N PRO A 27 -11.84 -2.09 3.73
CA PRO A 27 -10.86 -3.07 3.31
C PRO A 27 -10.25 -2.70 1.96
N PHE A 28 -8.97 -3.02 1.80
CA PHE A 28 -8.23 -3.03 0.55
C PHE A 28 -7.81 -4.46 0.24
N GLU A 29 -7.47 -4.72 -1.01
CA GLU A 29 -6.94 -6.01 -1.43
C GLU A 29 -5.54 -5.84 -2.03
N LEU A 30 -4.59 -6.64 -1.52
CA LEU A 30 -3.27 -6.80 -2.12
C LEU A 30 -3.30 -8.01 -3.05
N VAL A 31 -2.88 -7.84 -4.30
CA VAL A 31 -2.94 -8.89 -5.32
C VAL A 31 -1.57 -9.13 -5.95
N ASN A 32 -1.16 -10.39 -6.06
CA ASN A 32 -0.02 -10.84 -6.86
C ASN A 32 -0.37 -12.17 -7.55
N GLY A 33 -0.62 -12.13 -8.86
CA GLY A 33 -1.16 -13.28 -9.59
C GLY A 33 -2.49 -13.73 -8.99
N ASP A 34 -2.56 -15.00 -8.59
CA ASP A 34 -3.76 -15.60 -7.98
C ASP A 34 -3.83 -15.40 -6.45
N ILE A 35 -2.79 -14.84 -5.83
CA ILE A 35 -2.72 -14.64 -4.38
C ILE A 35 -3.34 -13.30 -4.03
N ARG A 36 -4.30 -13.32 -3.10
CA ARG A 36 -5.05 -12.15 -2.65
C ARG A 36 -5.05 -12.08 -1.13
N LEU A 37 -4.76 -10.91 -0.58
CA LEU A 37 -4.84 -10.65 0.86
C LEU A 37 -5.68 -9.41 1.14
N THR A 38 -6.75 -9.59 1.89
CA THR A 38 -7.53 -8.48 2.43
C THR A 38 -6.73 -7.80 3.54
N VAL A 39 -6.61 -6.48 3.47
CA VAL A 39 -5.92 -5.66 4.46
C VAL A 39 -6.75 -4.44 4.82
N THR A 40 -6.50 -3.88 5.99
CA THR A 40 -7.04 -2.58 6.41
C THR A 40 -5.94 -1.54 6.33
N LEU A 41 -6.24 -0.33 5.87
CA LEU A 41 -5.31 0.78 5.96
C LEU A 41 -5.24 1.27 7.41
N ALA A 42 -4.12 1.03 8.09
CA ALA A 42 -3.90 1.43 9.48
C ALA A 42 -3.28 2.83 9.62
N GLN A 43 -2.59 3.32 8.58
CA GLN A 43 -2.04 4.67 8.58
C GLN A 43 -1.81 5.17 7.15
N CYS A 44 -2.11 6.45 6.92
CA CYS A 44 -1.65 7.21 5.76
C CYS A 44 -0.93 8.46 6.28
N ARG A 45 0.34 8.66 5.89
CA ARG A 45 1.16 9.75 6.40
C ARG A 45 1.96 10.41 5.29
N GLU A 46 1.74 11.70 5.10
CA GLU A 46 2.61 12.55 4.29
C GLU A 46 3.94 12.85 4.99
N ASN A 47 5.00 13.01 4.19
CA ASN A 47 6.34 13.38 4.62
C ASN A 47 6.89 14.49 3.72
N PRO A 48 6.39 15.74 3.86
CA PRO A 48 6.79 16.85 3.00
C PRO A 48 8.28 17.20 3.09
N GLN A 49 8.95 16.85 4.20
CA GLN A 49 10.38 17.09 4.40
C GLN A 49 11.27 16.13 3.61
N ALA A 50 10.73 15.02 3.09
CA ALA A 50 11.45 14.10 2.23
C ALA A 50 11.40 14.47 0.75
N ALA A 51 10.65 15.52 0.39
CA ALA A 51 10.58 16.01 -0.98
C ALA A 51 11.91 16.66 -1.38
N GLY A 52 12.44 16.28 -2.54
CA GLY A 52 13.55 17.02 -3.14
C GLY A 52 13.13 18.45 -3.51
N PRO A 53 14.09 19.39 -3.68
CA PRO A 53 13.80 20.79 -3.98
C PRO A 53 12.97 21.01 -5.25
N ASP A 54 13.05 20.08 -6.21
CA ASP A 54 12.32 20.13 -7.48
C ASP A 54 11.10 19.19 -7.51
N SER A 55 10.71 18.62 -6.37
CA SER A 55 9.57 17.70 -6.31
C SER A 55 8.25 18.44 -6.46
N THR A 56 7.41 17.97 -7.38
CA THR A 56 6.03 18.43 -7.55
C THR A 56 5.03 17.63 -6.71
N ARG A 57 5.50 16.57 -6.04
CA ARG A 57 4.68 15.66 -5.21
C ARG A 57 5.19 15.65 -3.78
N VAL A 58 4.24 15.48 -2.86
CA VAL A 58 4.53 15.26 -1.43
C VAL A 58 4.72 13.75 -1.23
N PRO A 59 5.91 13.29 -0.79
CA PRO A 59 6.11 11.90 -0.43
C PRO A 59 5.12 11.48 0.65
N PHE A 60 4.69 10.23 0.61
CA PHE A 60 3.80 9.69 1.62
C PHE A 60 4.02 8.19 1.80
N SER A 61 3.51 7.67 2.90
CA SER A 61 3.55 6.24 3.20
C SER A 61 2.18 5.74 3.61
N LEU A 62 1.92 4.49 3.25
CA LEU A 62 0.73 3.74 3.64
C LEU A 62 1.19 2.57 4.50
N LEU A 63 0.48 2.33 5.60
CA LEU A 63 0.65 1.15 6.43
C LEU A 63 -0.64 0.34 6.39
N PHE A 64 -0.52 -0.89 5.95
CA PHE A 64 -1.61 -1.85 5.90
C PHE A 64 -1.45 -2.88 7.02
N ARG A 65 -2.59 -3.29 7.60
CA ARG A 65 -2.70 -4.38 8.58
C ARG A 65 -3.51 -5.51 7.97
N ALA A 66 -2.96 -6.72 8.02
CA ALA A 66 -3.71 -7.96 7.81
C ALA A 66 -3.95 -8.65 9.16
N ASP A 67 -5.04 -9.40 9.26
CA ASP A 67 -5.22 -10.34 10.36
C ASP A 67 -4.16 -11.45 10.29
N ASP A 68 -3.77 -11.99 11.45
CA ASP A 68 -2.74 -13.02 11.53
C ASP A 68 -3.28 -14.32 10.92
N LEU A 69 -2.70 -14.71 9.78
CA LEU A 69 -3.04 -15.90 9.02
C LEU A 69 -1.72 -16.53 8.55
N PRO A 70 -1.03 -17.27 9.43
CA PRO A 70 0.35 -17.71 9.21
C PRO A 70 0.54 -18.53 7.94
N GLU A 71 -0.47 -19.27 7.49
CA GLU A 71 -0.45 -20.04 6.25
C GLU A 71 -0.51 -19.18 4.99
N HIS A 72 -0.87 -17.91 5.11
CA HIS A 72 -1.02 -17.03 3.95
C HIS A 72 0.35 -16.68 3.34
N PRO A 73 0.56 -16.88 2.02
CA PRO A 73 1.88 -16.69 1.40
C PRO A 73 2.51 -15.31 1.64
N PHE A 74 1.70 -14.25 1.61
CA PHE A 74 2.20 -12.88 1.86
C PHE A 74 2.72 -12.65 3.28
N GLN A 75 2.32 -13.44 4.27
CA GLN A 75 2.78 -13.28 5.64
C GLN A 75 4.16 -13.92 5.89
N GLN A 76 4.64 -14.71 4.93
CA GLN A 76 5.93 -15.42 4.98
C GLN A 76 7.05 -14.70 4.23
N VAL A 77 6.77 -13.57 3.57
CA VAL A 77 7.75 -12.83 2.77
C VAL A 77 8.08 -11.47 3.39
N GLN A 78 9.31 -11.00 3.16
CA GLN A 78 9.79 -9.72 3.67
C GLN A 78 9.37 -8.54 2.79
N SER A 79 9.31 -8.75 1.48
CA SER A 79 8.90 -7.73 0.51
C SER A 79 8.12 -8.38 -0.62
N LEU A 80 7.19 -7.63 -1.20
CA LEU A 80 6.26 -8.10 -2.23
C LEU A 80 5.91 -6.96 -3.18
N LEU A 81 5.88 -7.26 -4.48
CA LEU A 81 5.34 -6.37 -5.50
C LEU A 81 3.87 -6.75 -5.74
N VAL A 82 2.94 -5.82 -5.55
CA VAL A 82 1.50 -6.11 -5.62
C VAL A 82 0.74 -5.04 -6.40
N THR A 83 -0.43 -5.43 -6.89
CA THR A 83 -1.50 -4.52 -7.24
C THR A 83 -2.32 -4.20 -5.98
N LEU A 84 -2.64 -2.93 -5.76
CA LEU A 84 -3.53 -2.47 -4.70
C LEU A 84 -4.90 -2.17 -5.29
N ASN A 85 -5.91 -2.90 -4.82
CA ASN A 85 -7.30 -2.68 -5.18
C ASN A 85 -8.09 -2.14 -3.97
N ASP A 86 -9.19 -1.46 -4.27
CA ASP A 86 -10.29 -1.33 -3.34
C ASP A 86 -11.53 -2.11 -3.82
N ALA A 87 -12.65 -1.94 -3.13
CA ALA A 87 -13.88 -2.69 -3.40
C ALA A 87 -14.41 -2.53 -4.83
N SER A 88 -14.03 -1.46 -5.54
CA SER A 88 -14.62 -1.10 -6.83
C SER A 88 -13.60 -0.98 -7.96
N ASP A 89 -12.33 -0.71 -7.64
CA ASP A 89 -11.35 -0.36 -8.65
C ASP A 89 -9.90 -0.76 -8.28
N THR A 90 -9.05 -0.82 -9.30
CA THR A 90 -7.60 -0.92 -9.12
C THR A 90 -7.04 0.48 -8.87
N LEU A 91 -6.49 0.69 -7.67
CA LEU A 91 -5.91 1.98 -7.30
C LEU A 91 -4.52 2.17 -7.88
N ALA A 92 -3.71 1.13 -7.87
CA ALA A 92 -2.39 1.14 -8.48
C ALA A 92 -1.84 -0.27 -8.67
N ASP A 93 -1.01 -0.42 -9.70
CA ASP A 93 -0.25 -1.63 -9.97
C ASP A 93 1.24 -1.41 -9.67
N GLY A 94 1.95 -2.50 -9.36
CA GLY A 94 3.39 -2.48 -9.12
C GLY A 94 3.83 -1.76 -7.84
N ILE A 95 3.03 -1.77 -6.78
CA ILE A 95 3.42 -1.22 -5.48
C ILE A 95 4.34 -2.20 -4.76
N MET A 96 5.54 -1.73 -4.40
CA MET A 96 6.42 -2.47 -3.50
C MET A 96 5.97 -2.29 -2.05
N LEU A 97 5.63 -3.38 -1.41
CA LEU A 97 5.33 -3.47 0.02
C LEU A 97 6.45 -4.17 0.77
N THR A 98 6.75 -3.69 1.97
CA THR A 98 7.71 -4.31 2.89
C THR A 98 7.04 -4.66 4.20
N ARG A 99 7.27 -5.86 4.70
CA ARG A 99 6.80 -6.33 6.00
C ARG A 99 7.54 -5.57 7.10
N VAL A 100 6.78 -4.97 8.01
CA VAL A 100 7.33 -4.21 9.14
C VAL A 100 6.86 -4.82 10.46
N LEU A 101 7.61 -4.54 11.53
CA LEU A 101 7.17 -4.88 12.87
C LEU A 101 5.92 -4.07 13.20
N ARG A 102 5.03 -4.65 14.03
CA ARG A 102 3.85 -3.97 14.56
C ARG A 102 4.27 -2.65 15.21
N PRO A 103 3.77 -1.49 14.74
CA PRO A 103 4.06 -0.22 15.37
C PRO A 103 3.48 -0.12 16.78
N VAL A 104 4.08 0.74 17.60
CA VAL A 104 3.61 1.01 18.96
C VAL A 104 2.19 1.58 18.92
N GLY A 105 1.32 1.07 19.80
CA GLY A 105 -0.07 1.52 19.92
C GLY A 105 -1.05 0.90 18.91
N MET A 106 -0.58 0.05 17.99
CA MET A 106 -1.46 -0.63 17.04
C MET A 106 -1.86 -2.04 17.53
N GLY A 107 -3.02 -2.50 17.07
CA GLY A 107 -3.57 -3.82 17.42
C GLY A 107 -2.74 -5.00 16.91
N PRO A 108 -3.08 -6.24 17.30
CA PRO A 108 -2.44 -7.43 16.73
C PRO A 108 -2.66 -7.52 15.21
N GLY A 109 -1.73 -8.18 14.51
CA GLY A 109 -1.79 -8.37 13.05
C GLY A 109 -0.41 -8.34 12.40
N VAL A 110 -0.39 -8.58 11.09
CA VAL A 110 0.79 -8.46 10.24
C VAL A 110 0.75 -7.14 9.48
N TYR A 111 1.89 -6.45 9.42
CA TYR A 111 1.96 -5.08 8.91
C TYR A 111 2.83 -4.99 7.66
N PHE A 112 2.33 -4.26 6.66
CA PHE A 112 2.99 -4.01 5.39
C PHE A 112 3.03 -2.51 5.11
N GLN A 113 4.18 -2.00 4.69
CA GLN A 113 4.37 -0.59 4.38
C GLN A 113 4.66 -0.37 2.90
N ALA A 114 3.97 0.59 2.30
CA ALA A 114 4.35 1.22 1.03
C ALA A 114 4.95 2.60 1.32
N VAL A 115 6.02 2.96 0.61
CA VAL A 115 6.61 4.30 0.65
C VAL A 115 6.66 4.84 -0.78
N PHE A 116 6.10 6.03 -0.97
CA PHE A 116 6.06 6.75 -2.23
C PHE A 116 6.91 8.02 -2.06
N ASN A 117 7.97 8.14 -2.85
CA ASN A 117 8.92 9.27 -2.83
C ASN A 117 8.74 10.15 -4.06
#